data_AF-A0A800AY31-F1
#
_entry.id   AF-A0A800AY31-F1
#
_cell.length_a   1.000
_cell.length_b   1.000
_cell.length_c   1.000
_cell.angle_alpha   90.00
_cell.angle_beta   90.00
_cell.angle_gamma   90.00
#
_symmetry.space_group_name_H-M   'P 1'
#
loop_
_entity.id
_entity.type
_entity.pdbx_description
1 polymer ?
#
loop_
_entity_poly.entity_id
_entity_poly.type
_entity_poly.pdbx_seq_one_letter_code
_entity_poly.pdbx_strand_id
1 'polypeptide(L)'
;ISADKPNFYQTKSFDSIISLKAETHNFPTTVEAFNGAATGSGGEIRDRMAGGKASIPLAGTAVYMTPYSRLEKRTPASNRDWENLPERPWLYQHPTDILIKASNGASDFGNKFGQPLIVGSILTFEHEENDKTIGYDKVIMQAGGIGYATKKDTLKSTPKVGYKIVVMGGDNYRIGMGGAAVSSSDTGAMNNTIELNAVQRSNPEMQKRVANVIRALSEQDTNPIVSIHDHGAGGHLNCLSELIEDTGGIIKIDQLPVGDPSLSYKEIMGNESQERMGLIIHPTDLPKLIEIAKRERAPIYEVGSVTDNQLFQVISDKTGKKPIDLSLFNMFGNTPVTYLNGKTIKQNYKAVAYDTSKIYDYTTQLLQLEAVASKDWLTNKVDRCVTGKVAKQQTCGSLQLPLNNVGVMALDYKGEEGIATSIGHAPIASLIDEQAGARLAITESLTNIIWAPLKEGLQSVSLSANWMWSAKTETENARLYRAVQAVSEFAIDLGINIPTGKDSLSMNQKYTDKDVMAPGTVIISATA
;
A
#
# COMPACT_ATOMS: atom_id res chain seq x y z
N ILE A 1 -25.76 -7.36 -19.86
CA ILE A 1 -24.72 -8.04 -20.69
C ILE A 1 -24.30 -9.31 -19.96
N SER A 2 -24.11 -10.43 -20.65
CA SER A 2 -23.74 -11.71 -20.04
C SER A 2 -22.22 -11.76 -19.83
N ALA A 3 -21.75 -11.87 -18.58
CA ALA A 3 -20.32 -11.87 -18.22
C ALA A 3 -19.60 -13.22 -18.46
N ASP A 4 -20.37 -14.28 -18.65
CA ASP A 4 -19.98 -15.69 -18.79
C ASP A 4 -19.72 -16.13 -20.24
N LYS A 5 -20.04 -15.31 -21.24
CA LYS A 5 -19.87 -15.62 -22.67
C LYS A 5 -19.34 -14.43 -23.46
N PRO A 6 -18.72 -14.64 -24.63
CA PRO A 6 -18.30 -13.56 -25.51
C PRO A 6 -19.46 -12.61 -25.83
N ASN A 7 -19.19 -11.30 -25.83
CA ASN A 7 -20.18 -10.27 -26.11
C ASN A 7 -19.54 -9.03 -26.72
N PHE A 8 -20.37 -8.14 -27.25
CA PHE A 8 -19.95 -6.84 -27.76
C PHE A 8 -19.75 -5.84 -26.61
N TYR A 9 -18.79 -4.93 -26.78
CA TYR A 9 -18.64 -3.77 -25.89
C TYR A 9 -19.84 -2.84 -26.04
N GLN A 10 -20.29 -2.26 -24.93
CA GLN A 10 -21.38 -1.29 -24.89
C GLN A 10 -20.97 -0.09 -24.03
N THR A 11 -21.44 1.09 -24.40
CA THR A 11 -21.30 2.30 -23.58
C THR A 11 -22.48 2.39 -22.63
N LYS A 12 -22.21 2.61 -21.34
CA LYS A 12 -23.22 2.81 -20.32
C LYS A 12 -22.82 3.97 -19.42
N SER A 13 -23.78 4.86 -19.16
CA SER A 13 -23.61 5.93 -18.17
C SER A 13 -23.97 5.39 -16.77
N PHE A 14 -23.14 5.73 -15.78
CA PHE A 14 -23.37 5.42 -14.38
C PHE A 14 -22.66 6.44 -13.50
N ASP A 15 -23.17 6.65 -12.29
CA ASP A 15 -22.48 7.44 -11.28
C ASP A 15 -21.31 6.63 -10.71
N SER A 16 -20.11 7.21 -10.74
CA SER A 16 -18.91 6.65 -10.13
C SER A 16 -18.51 7.43 -8.88
N ILE A 17 -17.91 6.73 -7.90
CA ILE A 17 -17.29 7.32 -6.71
C ILE A 17 -15.80 6.99 -6.73
N ILE A 18 -14.97 8.00 -6.48
CA ILE A 18 -13.52 7.87 -6.45
C ILE A 18 -13.10 6.93 -5.31
N SER A 19 -12.14 6.05 -5.61
CA SER A 19 -11.48 5.19 -4.64
C SER A 19 -10.01 5.63 -4.54
N LEU A 20 -9.56 5.88 -3.32
CA LEU A 20 -8.17 6.21 -2.99
C LEU A 20 -7.70 5.25 -1.89
N LYS A 21 -6.49 4.70 -2.04
CA LYS A 21 -5.82 3.92 -1.01
C LYS A 21 -4.31 4.08 -1.18
N ALA A 22 -3.59 4.02 -0.06
CA ALA A 22 -2.15 3.82 -0.05
C ALA A 22 -1.77 2.93 1.14
N GLU A 23 -0.67 2.21 0.95
CA GLU A 23 -0.21 1.10 1.75
C GLU A 23 1.33 1.12 1.81
N THR A 24 1.92 0.55 2.86
CA THR A 24 3.38 0.50 2.98
C THR A 24 3.88 -0.92 3.19
N HIS A 25 5.07 -1.20 2.66
CA HIS A 25 5.71 -2.50 2.73
C HIS A 25 7.19 -2.39 3.13
N ASN A 26 7.41 -1.61 4.19
CA ASN A 26 8.72 -1.13 4.64
C ASN A 26 9.68 -2.27 5.03
N PHE A 27 9.27 -3.12 5.99
CA PHE A 27 10.13 -4.21 6.48
C PHE A 27 10.43 -5.27 5.41
N PRO A 28 9.44 -5.84 4.70
CA PRO A 28 9.73 -6.81 3.64
C PRO A 28 10.64 -6.25 2.55
N THR A 29 10.45 -4.98 2.15
CA THR A 29 11.31 -4.33 1.15
C THR A 29 12.74 -4.11 1.64
N THR A 30 12.92 -3.86 2.95
CA THR A 30 14.25 -3.75 3.57
C THR A 30 15.00 -5.09 3.49
N VAL A 31 14.31 -6.22 3.72
CA VAL A 31 14.89 -7.57 3.69
C VAL A 31 15.09 -8.07 2.25
N GLU A 32 14.03 -8.08 1.45
CA GLU A 32 14.03 -8.53 0.05
C GLU A 32 13.22 -7.54 -0.80
N ALA A 33 13.94 -6.72 -1.55
CA ALA A 33 13.37 -5.49 -2.10
C ALA A 33 12.42 -5.73 -3.28
N PHE A 34 12.65 -6.76 -4.11
CA PHE A 34 11.83 -6.97 -5.30
C PHE A 34 10.43 -7.45 -4.92
N ASN A 35 10.32 -8.58 -4.21
CA ASN A 35 9.00 -9.10 -3.83
C ASN A 35 8.38 -8.27 -2.73
N GLY A 36 9.16 -7.61 -1.87
CA GLY A 36 8.64 -6.64 -0.91
C GLY A 36 7.83 -5.54 -1.62
N ALA A 37 8.40 -4.90 -2.63
CA ALA A 37 7.72 -3.85 -3.40
C ALA A 37 6.59 -4.38 -4.30
N ALA A 38 6.80 -5.54 -4.93
CA ALA A 38 5.79 -6.16 -5.79
C ALA A 38 4.54 -6.55 -4.99
N THR A 39 4.70 -7.18 -3.83
CA THR A 39 3.58 -7.57 -2.97
C THR A 39 2.94 -6.40 -2.25
N GLY A 40 3.70 -5.33 -1.95
CA GLY A 40 3.13 -4.04 -1.51
C GLY A 40 2.16 -3.46 -2.55
N SER A 41 2.57 -3.45 -3.82
CA SER A 41 1.71 -3.02 -4.94
C SER A 41 0.50 -3.95 -5.11
N GLY A 42 0.71 -5.26 -5.03
CA GLY A 42 -0.36 -6.25 -5.12
C GLY A 42 -1.38 -6.14 -4.01
N GLY A 43 -0.94 -5.99 -2.75
CA GLY A 43 -1.82 -5.80 -1.60
C GLY A 43 -2.69 -4.56 -1.73
N GLU A 44 -2.08 -3.42 -2.06
CA GLU A 44 -2.78 -2.16 -2.31
C GLU A 44 -3.87 -2.29 -3.38
N ILE A 45 -3.58 -2.96 -4.50
CA ILE A 45 -4.56 -3.20 -5.55
C ILE A 45 -5.73 -4.07 -5.03
N ARG A 46 -5.47 -5.07 -4.18
CA ARG A 46 -6.54 -5.91 -3.60
C ARG A 46 -7.42 -5.13 -2.66
N ASP A 47 -6.85 -4.29 -1.79
CA ASP A 47 -7.59 -3.40 -0.92
C ASP A 47 -8.54 -2.51 -1.72
N ARG A 48 -8.04 -1.90 -2.80
CA ARG A 48 -8.90 -1.09 -3.67
C ARG A 48 -9.98 -1.92 -4.33
N MET A 49 -9.69 -3.13 -4.82
CA MET A 49 -10.73 -4.00 -5.36
C MET A 49 -11.80 -4.38 -4.34
N ALA A 50 -11.43 -4.46 -3.05
CA ALA A 50 -12.33 -4.74 -1.92
C ALA A 50 -13.09 -3.50 -1.39
N GLY A 51 -12.90 -2.32 -2.01
CA GLY A 51 -13.65 -1.12 -1.67
C GLY A 51 -15.14 -1.28 -1.99
N GLY A 52 -15.99 -1.21 -0.96
CA GLY A 52 -17.42 -1.51 -1.08
C GLY A 52 -17.66 -2.97 -1.47
N LYS A 53 -18.51 -3.20 -2.46
CA LYS A 53 -18.73 -4.52 -3.08
C LYS A 53 -17.74 -4.83 -4.20
N ALA A 54 -17.27 -3.79 -4.90
CA ALA A 54 -16.26 -3.88 -5.94
C ALA A 54 -15.84 -2.47 -6.35
N SER A 55 -14.54 -2.25 -6.44
CA SER A 55 -13.96 -1.05 -7.05
C SER A 55 -12.93 -1.45 -8.10
N ILE A 56 -12.76 -0.61 -9.11
CA ILE A 56 -11.92 -0.83 -10.29
C ILE A 56 -10.65 0.01 -10.15
N PRO A 57 -9.47 -0.62 -9.97
CA PRO A 57 -8.19 0.05 -10.01
C PRO A 57 -7.97 0.76 -11.35
N LEU A 58 -7.54 2.02 -11.33
CA LEU A 58 -7.20 2.78 -12.54
C LEU A 58 -5.71 3.02 -12.68
N ALA A 59 -5.07 3.66 -11.71
CA ALA A 59 -3.65 4.00 -11.78
C ALA A 59 -2.98 3.90 -10.41
N GLY A 60 -1.69 3.59 -10.43
CA GLY A 60 -0.86 3.37 -9.25
C GLY A 60 0.10 4.52 -9.02
N THR A 61 0.62 4.56 -7.79
CA THR A 61 1.67 5.46 -7.35
C THR A 61 2.69 4.70 -6.51
N ALA A 62 3.94 5.17 -6.48
CA ALA A 62 4.96 4.58 -5.63
C ALA A 62 5.88 5.64 -4.99
N VAL A 63 6.23 5.42 -3.72
CA VAL A 63 7.22 6.25 -3.01
C VAL A 63 8.32 5.38 -2.44
N TYR A 64 9.57 5.80 -2.65
CA TYR A 64 10.76 5.13 -2.14
C TYR A 64 11.55 6.09 -1.24
N MET A 65 11.79 5.74 0.01
CA MET A 65 12.74 6.48 0.85
C MET A 65 13.80 5.55 1.41
N THR A 66 15.07 5.86 1.13
CA THR A 66 16.23 5.05 1.48
C THR A 66 17.34 5.90 2.09
N PRO A 67 18.41 5.29 2.64
CA PRO A 67 19.65 6.00 2.91
C PRO A 67 20.30 6.46 1.59
N TYR A 68 21.43 7.16 1.69
CA TYR A 68 22.15 7.63 0.51
C TYR A 68 22.63 6.47 -0.35
N SER A 69 22.40 6.61 -1.66
CA SER A 69 22.68 5.59 -2.65
C SER A 69 24.17 5.30 -2.75
N ARG A 70 25.06 6.31 -2.60
CA ARG A 70 26.52 6.13 -2.78
C ARG A 70 26.86 5.51 -4.14
N LEU A 71 26.20 5.99 -5.21
CA LEU A 71 26.37 5.51 -6.59
C LEU A 71 27.80 5.66 -7.12
N GLU A 72 28.52 6.68 -6.64
CA GLU A 72 29.91 6.92 -7.01
C GLU A 72 30.85 6.37 -5.94
N LYS A 73 31.95 5.74 -6.38
CA LYS A 73 33.04 5.44 -5.45
C LYS A 73 33.56 6.75 -4.88
N ARG A 74 33.66 6.82 -3.55
CA ARG A 74 34.29 7.94 -2.83
C ARG A 74 35.74 8.07 -3.29
N THR A 75 35.95 8.96 -4.24
CA THR A 75 37.26 9.33 -4.77
C THR A 75 37.43 10.83 -4.56
N PRO A 76 38.67 11.36 -4.56
CA PRO A 76 38.89 12.81 -4.55
C PRO A 76 38.20 13.56 -5.71
N ALA A 77 37.71 12.85 -6.74
CA ALA A 77 36.97 13.37 -7.88
C ALA A 77 35.44 13.14 -7.79
N SER A 78 34.93 12.50 -6.73
CA SER A 78 33.49 12.36 -6.52
C SER A 78 32.94 13.66 -5.93
N ASN A 79 31.92 14.22 -6.57
CA ASN A 79 31.35 15.53 -6.22
C ASN A 79 30.16 15.44 -5.25
N ARG A 80 29.99 14.31 -4.55
CA ARG A 80 28.86 14.04 -3.64
C ARG A 80 29.23 14.24 -2.17
N ASP A 81 29.62 15.47 -1.81
CA ASP A 81 30.11 15.82 -0.47
C ASP A 81 29.09 15.59 0.67
N TRP A 82 27.79 15.52 0.35
CA TRP A 82 26.74 15.25 1.34
C TRP A 82 26.69 13.78 1.77
N GLU A 83 27.29 12.85 1.02
CA GLU A 83 27.41 11.43 1.38
C GLU A 83 28.64 11.21 2.28
N ASN A 84 28.83 12.09 3.26
CA ASN A 84 30.02 12.13 4.10
C ASN A 84 30.00 11.12 5.27
N LEU A 85 28.82 10.61 5.63
CA LEU A 85 28.65 9.61 6.68
C LEU A 85 29.23 8.26 6.26
N PRO A 86 29.97 7.57 7.15
CA PRO A 86 30.47 6.22 6.88
C PRO A 86 29.34 5.30 6.44
N GLU A 87 29.62 4.48 5.43
CA GLU A 87 28.69 3.42 5.04
C GLU A 87 28.47 2.48 6.23
N ARG A 88 27.21 2.17 6.50
CA ARG A 88 26.83 1.25 7.58
C ARG A 88 26.94 -0.19 7.08
N PRO A 89 27.18 -1.16 7.97
CA PRO A 89 27.18 -2.58 7.59
C PRO A 89 25.74 -3.03 7.33
N TRP A 90 25.23 -2.76 6.12
CA TRP A 90 23.84 -3.03 5.76
C TRP A 90 23.48 -4.49 6.05
N LEU A 91 22.42 -4.70 6.84
CA LEU A 91 22.05 -6.03 7.34
C LEU A 91 21.58 -6.97 6.21
N TYR A 92 20.93 -6.40 5.18
CA TYR A 92 20.33 -7.19 4.09
C TYR A 92 20.81 -6.76 2.70
N GLN A 93 20.65 -5.47 2.35
CA GLN A 93 20.91 -4.97 0.99
C GLN A 93 21.45 -3.55 1.03
N HIS A 94 22.27 -3.18 0.05
CA HIS A 94 22.74 -1.80 -0.11
C HIS A 94 21.58 -0.89 -0.58
N PRO A 95 21.59 0.41 -0.24
CA PRO A 95 20.54 1.35 -0.66
C PRO A 95 20.31 1.40 -2.18
N THR A 96 21.37 1.30 -2.99
CA THR A 96 21.27 1.20 -4.46
C THR A 96 20.46 -0.01 -4.91
N ASP A 97 20.75 -1.18 -4.34
CA ASP A 97 20.06 -2.43 -4.65
C ASP A 97 18.59 -2.34 -4.28
N ILE A 98 18.27 -1.72 -3.14
CA ILE A 98 16.89 -1.50 -2.73
C ILE A 98 16.17 -0.62 -3.75
N LEU A 99 16.74 0.53 -4.12
CA LEU A 99 16.13 1.42 -5.13
C LEU A 99 15.89 0.70 -6.47
N ILE A 100 16.87 -0.07 -6.95
CA ILE A 100 16.76 -0.81 -8.21
C ILE A 100 15.72 -1.92 -8.10
N LYS A 101 15.80 -2.78 -7.09
CA LYS A 101 14.94 -3.96 -6.97
C LYS A 101 13.52 -3.60 -6.56
N ALA A 102 13.32 -2.64 -5.65
CA ALA A 102 12.00 -2.18 -5.26
C ALA A 102 11.27 -1.49 -6.41
N SER A 103 11.96 -0.63 -7.18
CA SER A 103 11.36 -0.04 -8.38
C SER A 103 11.01 -1.09 -9.43
N ASN A 104 11.91 -2.07 -9.66
CA ASN A 104 11.64 -3.18 -10.56
C ASN A 104 10.41 -4.00 -10.07
N GLY A 105 10.32 -4.33 -8.78
CA GLY A 105 9.22 -5.10 -8.22
C GLY A 105 7.85 -4.42 -8.34
N ALA A 106 7.77 -3.13 -7.99
CA ALA A 106 6.54 -2.35 -8.14
C ALA A 106 6.13 -2.24 -9.62
N SER A 107 7.08 -1.95 -10.51
CA SER A 107 6.82 -1.88 -11.96
C SER A 107 6.41 -3.23 -12.55
N ASP A 108 7.06 -4.32 -12.14
CA ASP A 108 6.74 -5.68 -12.61
C ASP A 108 5.30 -6.06 -12.27
N PHE A 109 4.87 -5.76 -11.03
CA PHE A 109 3.50 -6.02 -10.61
C PHE A 109 2.50 -5.19 -11.41
N GLY A 110 2.70 -3.86 -11.49
CA GLY A 110 1.83 -2.96 -12.24
C GLY A 110 1.72 -3.34 -13.72
N ASN A 111 2.85 -3.61 -14.37
CA ASN A 111 2.92 -3.96 -15.79
C ASN A 111 2.18 -5.28 -16.09
N LYS A 112 2.45 -6.34 -15.31
CA LYS A 112 1.82 -7.65 -15.53
C LYS A 112 0.33 -7.67 -15.15
N PHE A 113 -0.06 -6.90 -14.13
CA PHE A 113 -1.47 -6.72 -13.77
C PHE A 113 -2.23 -5.85 -14.80
N GLY A 114 -1.52 -4.91 -15.43
CA GLY A 114 -2.09 -3.92 -16.34
C GLY A 114 -2.65 -2.70 -15.63
N GLN A 115 -1.93 -2.19 -14.63
CA GLN A 115 -2.17 -0.89 -13.99
C GLN A 115 -0.99 0.04 -14.31
N PRO A 116 -1.23 1.21 -14.93
CA PRO A 116 -0.18 2.19 -15.15
C PRO A 116 0.23 2.84 -13.84
N LEU A 117 1.52 3.11 -13.68
CA LEU A 117 2.06 3.84 -12.52
C LEU A 117 2.45 5.24 -12.99
N ILE A 118 1.68 6.25 -12.57
CA ILE A 118 1.70 7.58 -13.21
C ILE A 118 2.17 8.72 -12.30
N VAL A 119 2.34 8.46 -11.00
CA VAL A 119 2.88 9.40 -10.01
C VAL A 119 3.82 8.65 -9.07
N GLY A 120 4.86 9.32 -8.57
CA GLY A 120 5.70 8.76 -7.54
C GLY A 120 6.67 9.77 -6.96
N SER A 121 7.39 9.35 -5.92
CA SER A 121 8.40 10.18 -5.27
C SER A 121 9.57 9.34 -4.77
N ILE A 122 10.73 9.97 -4.61
CA ILE A 122 11.92 9.34 -4.04
C ILE A 122 12.64 10.33 -3.13
N LEU A 123 13.11 9.86 -2.00
CA LEU A 123 13.96 10.62 -1.09
C LEU A 123 15.11 9.76 -0.57
N THR A 124 16.33 10.23 -0.76
CA THR A 124 17.52 9.67 -0.09
C THR A 124 17.90 10.60 1.05
N PHE A 125 18.09 10.08 2.26
CA PHE A 125 18.42 10.92 3.42
C PHE A 125 19.19 10.17 4.50
N GLU A 126 20.26 10.81 4.97
CA GLU A 126 20.96 10.46 6.20
C GLU A 126 21.45 11.74 6.89
N HIS A 127 21.45 11.73 8.22
CA HIS A 127 22.00 12.80 9.04
C HIS A 127 22.54 12.25 10.36
N GLU A 128 23.58 12.89 10.89
CA GLU A 128 24.11 12.57 12.23
C GLU A 128 24.35 13.87 13.00
N GLU A 129 23.67 14.02 14.14
CA GLU A 129 23.86 15.17 15.02
C GLU A 129 23.38 14.84 16.44
N ASN A 130 24.05 15.41 17.46
CA ASN A 130 23.70 15.22 18.87
C ASN A 130 23.63 13.74 19.28
N ASP A 131 24.61 12.94 18.85
CA ASP A 131 24.70 11.48 19.08
C ASP A 131 23.50 10.68 18.55
N LYS A 132 22.72 11.26 17.62
CA LYS A 132 21.62 10.57 16.93
C LYS A 132 22.00 10.32 15.48
N THR A 133 21.87 9.07 15.05
CA THR A 133 21.93 8.70 13.64
C THR A 133 20.50 8.62 13.08
N ILE A 134 20.25 9.37 12.02
CA ILE A 134 18.94 9.49 11.37
C ILE A 134 19.07 9.02 9.93
N GLY A 135 18.16 8.16 9.49
CA GLY A 135 18.18 7.62 8.13
C GLY A 135 17.08 6.60 7.90
N TYR A 136 16.77 6.36 6.63
CA TYR A 136 15.75 5.37 6.22
C TYR A 136 16.34 3.96 6.07
N ASP A 137 17.09 3.49 7.05
CA ASP A 137 17.74 2.17 7.01
C ASP A 137 16.71 1.03 6.99
N LYS A 138 15.63 1.20 7.78
CA LYS A 138 14.35 0.60 7.46
C LYS A 138 13.67 1.50 6.43
N VAL A 139 13.60 1.04 5.20
CA VAL A 139 13.19 1.85 4.05
C VAL A 139 11.69 2.12 4.06
N ILE A 140 11.27 3.20 3.40
CA ILE A 140 9.86 3.42 3.07
C ILE A 140 9.64 2.90 1.65
N MET A 141 8.73 1.94 1.51
CA MET A 141 8.15 1.55 0.24
C MET A 141 6.65 1.72 0.37
N GLN A 142 6.12 2.77 -0.25
CA GLN A 142 4.68 3.00 -0.33
C GLN A 142 4.20 2.60 -1.72
N ALA A 143 3.14 1.81 -1.78
CA ALA A 143 2.30 1.66 -2.96
C ALA A 143 0.98 2.37 -2.71
N GLY A 144 0.46 3.07 -3.69
CA GLY A 144 -0.86 3.68 -3.61
C GLY A 144 -1.55 3.66 -4.96
N GLY A 145 -2.80 4.10 -5.00
CA GLY A 145 -3.50 4.19 -6.25
C GLY A 145 -4.87 4.82 -6.17
N ILE A 146 -5.38 5.11 -7.36
CA ILE A 146 -6.71 5.64 -7.58
C ILE A 146 -7.54 4.67 -8.41
N GLY A 147 -8.85 4.70 -8.20
CA GLY A 147 -9.81 3.88 -8.90
C GLY A 147 -11.21 4.45 -8.77
N TYR A 148 -12.22 3.66 -9.11
CA TYR A 148 -13.60 4.02 -8.89
C TYR A 148 -14.47 2.82 -8.56
N ALA A 149 -15.49 3.04 -7.75
CA ALA A 149 -16.63 2.13 -7.62
C ALA A 149 -17.84 2.72 -8.35
N THR A 150 -18.79 1.87 -8.76
CA THR A 150 -20.11 2.39 -9.12
C THR A 150 -20.85 2.81 -7.85
N LYS A 151 -21.62 3.90 -7.88
CA LYS A 151 -22.29 4.46 -6.69
C LYS A 151 -23.18 3.45 -5.95
N LYS A 152 -23.77 2.49 -6.66
CA LYS A 152 -24.60 1.41 -6.09
C LYS A 152 -23.81 0.36 -5.31
N ASP A 153 -22.50 0.27 -5.55
CA ASP A 153 -21.61 -0.77 -5.04
C ASP A 153 -20.59 -0.23 -4.03
N THR A 154 -20.70 1.03 -3.61
CA THR A 154 -19.79 1.66 -2.65
C THR A 154 -19.95 1.14 -1.22
N LEU A 155 -21.12 0.60 -0.88
CA LEU A 155 -21.41 0.06 0.43
C LEU A 155 -21.54 -1.47 0.37
N LYS A 156 -20.84 -2.15 1.29
CA LYS A 156 -21.04 -3.59 1.52
C LYS A 156 -22.47 -3.85 1.98
N SER A 157 -23.02 -5.01 1.61
CA SER A 157 -24.30 -5.48 2.13
C SER A 157 -24.08 -6.41 3.29
N THR A 158 -25.06 -6.49 4.20
CA THR A 158 -25.00 -7.39 5.35
C THR A 158 -25.12 -8.86 4.89
N PRO A 159 -24.16 -9.72 5.25
CA PRO A 159 -24.28 -11.17 5.05
C PRO A 159 -25.52 -11.75 5.74
N LYS A 160 -26.11 -12.80 5.16
CA LYS A 160 -27.23 -13.53 5.78
C LYS A 160 -26.91 -15.00 5.92
N VAL A 161 -27.58 -15.66 6.88
CA VAL A 161 -27.46 -17.10 7.12
C VAL A 161 -27.62 -17.89 5.82
N GLY A 162 -26.73 -18.85 5.61
CA GLY A 162 -26.72 -19.71 4.43
C GLY A 162 -26.06 -19.11 3.20
N TYR A 163 -25.66 -17.83 3.22
CA TYR A 163 -24.81 -17.25 2.17
C TYR A 163 -23.48 -17.98 2.10
N LYS A 164 -22.92 -18.07 0.90
CA LYS A 164 -21.71 -18.84 0.62
C LYS A 164 -20.47 -17.99 0.79
N ILE A 165 -19.47 -18.55 1.46
CA ILE A 165 -18.16 -17.95 1.63
C ILE A 165 -17.24 -18.58 0.59
N VAL A 166 -16.61 -17.73 -0.21
CA VAL A 166 -15.80 -18.12 -1.35
C VAL A 166 -14.41 -17.50 -1.22
N VAL A 167 -13.37 -18.28 -1.53
CA VAL A 167 -12.02 -17.78 -1.74
C VAL A 167 -11.70 -17.85 -3.23
N MET A 168 -11.12 -16.78 -3.76
CA MET A 168 -10.61 -16.73 -5.13
C MET A 168 -9.12 -16.44 -5.13
N GLY A 169 -8.39 -17.01 -6.10
CA GLY A 169 -6.98 -16.68 -6.34
C GLY A 169 -5.98 -17.80 -6.06
N GLY A 170 -4.80 -17.44 -5.54
CA GLY A 170 -3.65 -18.35 -5.40
C GLY A 170 -3.79 -19.44 -4.33
N ASP A 171 -2.99 -20.50 -4.48
CA ASP A 171 -2.92 -21.61 -3.52
C ASP A 171 -2.15 -21.26 -2.24
N ASN A 172 -2.41 -22.00 -1.15
CA ASN A 172 -1.69 -21.85 0.11
C ASN A 172 -0.29 -22.45 0.04
N TYR A 173 0.71 -21.64 0.40
CA TYR A 173 2.11 -22.02 0.62
C TYR A 173 2.59 -21.52 1.98
N ARG A 174 3.72 -22.04 2.48
CA ARG A 174 4.38 -21.52 3.69
C ARG A 174 5.08 -20.20 3.40
N ILE A 175 4.31 -19.12 3.25
CA ILE A 175 4.78 -17.77 2.91
C ILE A 175 4.27 -16.79 3.98
N GLY A 176 5.11 -15.85 4.40
CA GLY A 176 4.70 -14.74 5.25
C GLY A 176 4.19 -15.13 6.64
N MET A 177 4.57 -16.31 7.15
CA MET A 177 4.07 -16.79 8.44
C MET A 177 4.44 -15.83 9.57
N GLY A 178 3.44 -15.11 10.10
CA GLY A 178 3.63 -14.13 11.16
C GLY A 178 4.23 -12.80 10.69
N GLY A 179 4.15 -12.46 9.41
CA GLY A 179 4.71 -11.24 8.83
C GLY A 179 4.28 -9.97 9.57
N ALA A 180 3.00 -9.89 9.97
CA ALA A 180 2.47 -8.80 10.78
C ALA A 180 3.23 -8.58 12.10
N ALA A 181 3.51 -9.66 12.85
CA ALA A 181 4.23 -9.59 14.12
C ALA A 181 5.69 -9.16 13.91
N VAL A 182 6.34 -9.64 12.84
CA VAL A 182 7.73 -9.27 12.53
C VAL A 182 7.81 -7.82 12.06
N SER A 183 6.86 -7.35 11.23
CA SER A 183 6.82 -5.96 10.75
C SER A 183 6.61 -4.94 11.89
N SER A 184 5.96 -5.37 12.97
CA SER A 184 5.72 -4.59 14.19
C SER A 184 6.95 -4.51 15.11
N SER A 185 7.99 -5.31 14.85
CA SER A 185 9.23 -5.33 15.64
C SER A 185 10.35 -4.46 15.05
N ASP A 186 11.40 -4.19 15.84
CA ASP A 186 12.62 -3.57 15.32
C ASP A 186 13.28 -4.47 14.28
N THR A 187 13.69 -3.89 13.16
CA THR A 187 14.45 -4.61 12.14
C THR A 187 15.85 -4.91 12.68
N GLY A 188 16.31 -6.16 12.51
CA GLY A 188 17.58 -6.67 13.05
C GLY A 188 17.54 -7.14 14.52
N ALA A 189 16.39 -7.15 15.19
CA ALA A 189 16.27 -7.60 16.59
C ALA A 189 15.97 -9.12 16.76
N MET A 190 15.71 -9.85 15.67
CA MET A 190 15.27 -11.26 15.70
C MET A 190 16.26 -12.19 14.96
N ASN A 191 16.26 -13.48 15.32
CA ASN A 191 17.12 -14.50 14.68
C ASN A 191 16.74 -14.75 13.19
N ASN A 192 17.75 -15.08 12.35
CA ASN A 192 17.64 -15.30 10.90
C ASN A 192 16.46 -16.19 10.42
N THR A 193 16.02 -17.18 11.21
CA THR A 193 14.91 -18.07 10.83
C THR A 193 13.57 -17.34 10.71
N ILE A 194 13.35 -16.28 11.49
CA ILE A 194 12.13 -15.46 11.45
C ILE A 194 12.17 -14.49 10.25
N GLU A 195 13.35 -14.12 9.80
CA GLU A 195 13.55 -13.19 8.67
C GLU A 195 13.30 -13.86 7.31
N LEU A 196 13.48 -15.18 7.20
CA LEU A 196 13.06 -15.94 6.00
C LEU A 196 11.54 -15.85 5.75
N ASN A 197 10.74 -15.70 6.81
CA ASN A 197 9.30 -15.48 6.66
C ASN A 197 8.97 -14.10 6.08
N ALA A 198 9.91 -13.17 6.03
CA ALA A 198 9.74 -11.86 5.41
C ALA A 198 9.87 -11.90 3.88
N VAL A 199 10.41 -13.01 3.32
CA VAL A 199 10.52 -13.18 1.87
C VAL A 199 9.12 -13.44 1.29
N GLN A 200 8.66 -12.45 0.54
CA GLN A 200 7.35 -12.47 -0.09
C GLN A 200 7.42 -13.07 -1.50
N ARG A 201 6.26 -13.37 -2.08
CA ARG A 201 6.16 -13.90 -3.46
C ARG A 201 4.97 -13.28 -4.17
N SER A 202 5.20 -12.68 -5.33
CA SER A 202 4.13 -12.12 -6.16
C SER A 202 3.81 -12.98 -7.39
N ASN A 203 2.53 -13.01 -7.78
CA ASN A 203 2.06 -13.48 -9.08
C ASN A 203 0.98 -12.54 -9.66
N PRO A 204 1.38 -11.42 -10.30
CA PRO A 204 0.42 -10.39 -10.74
C PRO A 204 -0.63 -10.88 -11.74
N GLU A 205 -0.30 -11.90 -12.54
CA GLU A 205 -1.23 -12.52 -13.49
C GLU A 205 -2.41 -13.20 -12.79
N MET A 206 -2.16 -13.87 -11.67
CA MET A 206 -3.22 -14.46 -10.85
C MET A 206 -4.18 -13.39 -10.34
N GLN A 207 -3.62 -12.27 -9.82
CA GLN A 207 -4.44 -11.16 -9.37
C GLN A 207 -5.24 -10.54 -10.50
N LYS A 208 -4.68 -10.46 -11.72
CA LYS A 208 -5.41 -9.97 -12.90
C LYS A 208 -6.61 -10.86 -13.24
N ARG A 209 -6.48 -12.18 -13.16
CA ARG A 209 -7.60 -13.11 -13.37
C ARG A 209 -8.71 -12.90 -12.36
N VAL A 210 -8.38 -12.75 -11.08
CA VAL A 210 -9.36 -12.45 -10.02
C VAL A 210 -9.99 -11.06 -10.25
N ALA A 211 -9.20 -10.05 -10.60
CA ALA A 211 -9.69 -8.71 -10.89
C ALA A 211 -10.67 -8.68 -12.07
N ASN A 212 -10.43 -9.47 -13.11
CA ASN A 212 -11.36 -9.57 -14.24
C ASN A 212 -12.72 -10.15 -13.82
N VAL A 213 -12.74 -11.12 -12.90
CA VAL A 213 -14.00 -11.64 -12.34
C VAL A 213 -14.73 -10.55 -11.56
N ILE A 214 -14.05 -9.88 -10.63
CA ILE A 214 -14.64 -8.79 -9.83
C ILE A 214 -15.19 -7.68 -10.74
N ARG A 215 -14.42 -7.27 -11.74
CA ARG A 215 -14.86 -6.31 -12.76
C ARG A 215 -16.13 -6.78 -13.46
N ALA A 216 -16.14 -8.02 -13.96
CA ALA A 216 -17.26 -8.59 -14.70
C ALA A 216 -18.54 -8.71 -13.85
N LEU A 217 -18.44 -8.78 -12.51
CA LEU A 217 -19.57 -8.72 -11.59
C LEU A 217 -20.05 -7.28 -11.35
N SER A 218 -19.11 -6.34 -11.16
CA SER A 218 -19.41 -4.92 -10.95
C SER A 218 -20.08 -4.25 -12.15
N GLU A 219 -19.77 -4.70 -13.37
CA GLU A 219 -20.32 -4.18 -14.62
C GLU A 219 -21.75 -4.66 -14.90
N GLN A 220 -22.29 -5.61 -14.12
CA GLN A 220 -23.67 -6.09 -14.25
C GLN A 220 -24.67 -5.07 -13.71
N ASP A 221 -25.94 -5.19 -14.11
CA ASP A 221 -27.00 -4.33 -13.57
C ASP A 221 -27.18 -4.55 -12.06
N THR A 222 -27.10 -5.81 -11.63
CA THR A 222 -27.09 -6.20 -10.21
C THR A 222 -25.77 -6.91 -9.90
N ASN A 223 -24.98 -6.34 -8.99
CA ASN A 223 -23.75 -6.95 -8.52
C ASN A 223 -24.07 -8.01 -7.43
N PRO A 224 -23.75 -9.30 -7.65
CA PRO A 224 -24.07 -10.38 -6.70
C PRO A 224 -23.13 -10.43 -5.49
N ILE A 225 -22.05 -9.63 -5.47
CA ILE A 225 -21.15 -9.53 -4.32
C ILE A 225 -21.91 -8.90 -3.15
N VAL A 226 -21.98 -9.63 -2.05
CA VAL A 226 -22.57 -9.14 -0.80
C VAL A 226 -21.50 -8.39 -0.01
N SER A 227 -20.36 -9.05 0.17
CA SER A 227 -19.17 -8.52 0.84
C SER A 227 -17.93 -9.11 0.17
N ILE A 228 -16.85 -8.33 0.15
CA ILE A 228 -15.53 -8.73 -0.38
C ILE A 228 -14.44 -8.19 0.56
N HIS A 229 -13.35 -8.94 0.68
CA HIS A 229 -12.19 -8.56 1.47
C HIS A 229 -10.90 -9.10 0.82
N ASP A 230 -9.81 -8.37 0.95
CA ASP A 230 -8.49 -8.86 0.55
C ASP A 230 -7.95 -9.88 1.56
N HIS A 231 -7.01 -10.72 1.11
CA HIS A 231 -6.12 -11.43 2.02
C HIS A 231 -4.78 -10.68 2.09
N GLY A 232 -4.45 -10.21 3.29
CA GLY A 232 -3.16 -9.58 3.61
C GLY A 232 -2.55 -10.21 4.86
N ALA A 233 -2.19 -9.36 5.82
CA ALA A 233 -1.66 -9.77 7.12
C ALA A 233 -2.58 -10.76 7.83
N GLY A 234 -2.02 -11.85 8.37
CA GLY A 234 -2.80 -12.91 9.03
C GLY A 234 -3.57 -13.84 8.09
N GLY A 235 -3.55 -13.63 6.77
CA GLY A 235 -4.04 -14.58 5.79
C GLY A 235 -5.54 -14.87 5.86
N HIS A 236 -5.91 -16.16 5.78
CA HIS A 236 -7.30 -16.59 5.87
C HIS A 236 -7.92 -16.27 7.23
N LEU A 237 -7.12 -16.27 8.30
CA LEU A 237 -7.61 -15.97 9.65
C LEU A 237 -8.22 -14.56 9.71
N ASN A 238 -7.50 -13.55 9.18
CA ASN A 238 -7.99 -12.17 9.19
C ASN A 238 -9.16 -11.99 8.21
N CYS A 239 -8.92 -12.28 6.93
CA CYS A 239 -9.90 -12.05 5.87
C CYS A 239 -11.26 -12.74 6.13
N LEU A 240 -11.24 -14.03 6.50
CA LEU A 240 -12.48 -14.79 6.66
C LEU A 240 -13.23 -14.44 7.94
N SER A 241 -12.55 -13.99 8.99
CA SER A 241 -13.20 -13.56 10.23
C SER A 241 -13.83 -12.17 10.10
N GLU A 242 -13.16 -11.23 9.43
CA GLU A 242 -13.70 -9.89 9.13
C GLU A 242 -14.92 -9.96 8.21
N LEU A 243 -14.94 -10.90 7.24
CA LEU A 243 -16.09 -11.10 6.36
C LEU A 243 -17.38 -11.50 7.09
N ILE A 244 -17.25 -12.15 8.25
CA ILE A 244 -18.36 -12.72 9.03
C ILE A 244 -18.49 -12.11 10.42
N GLU A 245 -17.81 -10.99 10.69
CA GLU A 245 -17.71 -10.38 12.02
C GLU A 245 -19.08 -10.15 12.67
N ASP A 246 -20.07 -9.69 11.89
CA ASP A 246 -21.41 -9.39 12.39
C ASP A 246 -22.34 -10.61 12.49
N THR A 247 -21.91 -11.80 12.05
CA THR A 247 -22.81 -12.96 11.87
C THR A 247 -22.28 -14.25 12.49
N GLY A 248 -21.02 -14.60 12.23
CA GLY A 248 -20.50 -15.95 12.37
C GLY A 248 -20.42 -16.68 11.03
N GLY A 249 -19.63 -17.76 11.02
CA GLY A 249 -19.45 -18.57 9.82
C GLY A 249 -18.70 -19.88 10.09
N ILE A 250 -18.99 -20.86 9.24
CA ILE A 250 -18.31 -22.16 9.22
C ILE A 250 -17.46 -22.24 7.97
N ILE A 251 -16.15 -22.41 8.16
CA ILE A 251 -15.16 -22.64 7.12
C ILE A 251 -14.76 -24.12 7.11
N LYS A 252 -14.77 -24.71 5.91
CA LYS A 252 -14.33 -26.06 5.61
C LYS A 252 -12.87 -26.00 5.17
N ILE A 253 -11.96 -26.30 6.08
CA ILE A 253 -10.51 -26.20 5.82
C ILE A 253 -10.07 -27.11 4.67
N ASP A 254 -10.76 -28.24 4.47
CA ASP A 254 -10.47 -29.19 3.40
C ASP A 254 -10.81 -28.67 1.99
N GLN A 255 -11.55 -27.56 1.90
CA GLN A 255 -11.91 -26.88 0.64
C GLN A 255 -11.00 -25.68 0.34
N LEU A 256 -10.13 -25.29 1.28
CA LEU A 256 -9.14 -24.25 1.01
C LEU A 256 -8.08 -24.77 0.03
N PRO A 257 -7.54 -23.91 -0.84
CA PRO A 257 -6.57 -24.34 -1.83
C PRO A 257 -5.22 -24.65 -1.19
N VAL A 258 -4.67 -25.85 -1.37
CA VAL A 258 -3.39 -26.26 -0.76
C VAL A 258 -2.35 -26.51 -1.85
N GLY A 259 -1.37 -25.62 -1.95
CA GLY A 259 -0.25 -25.73 -2.91
C GLY A 259 0.93 -26.50 -2.35
N ASP A 260 1.11 -26.49 -1.02
CA ASP A 260 2.08 -27.31 -0.29
C ASP A 260 1.33 -28.32 0.62
N PRO A 261 1.38 -29.63 0.32
CA PRO A 261 0.68 -30.64 1.09
C PRO A 261 1.24 -30.85 2.51
N SER A 262 2.40 -30.27 2.84
CA SER A 262 3.02 -30.38 4.18
C SER A 262 2.47 -29.40 5.21
N LEU A 263 1.59 -28.47 4.79
CA LEU A 263 1.06 -27.43 5.68
C LEU A 263 0.15 -28.02 6.76
N SER A 264 0.45 -27.66 8.00
CA SER A 264 -0.45 -27.86 9.14
C SER A 264 -1.69 -26.96 9.04
N TYR A 265 -2.74 -27.25 9.82
CA TYR A 265 -3.93 -26.39 9.87
C TYR A 265 -3.63 -24.94 10.30
N LYS A 266 -2.64 -24.76 11.19
CA LYS A 266 -2.16 -23.43 11.57
C LYS A 266 -1.57 -22.68 10.37
N GLU A 267 -0.78 -23.36 9.56
CA GLU A 267 -0.12 -22.75 8.39
C GLU A 267 -1.12 -22.53 7.24
N ILE A 268 -2.07 -23.43 7.04
CA ILE A 268 -3.16 -23.21 6.08
C ILE A 268 -3.93 -21.94 6.45
N MET A 269 -4.29 -21.75 7.72
CA MET A 269 -5.05 -20.56 8.11
C MET A 269 -4.22 -19.27 8.19
N GLY A 270 -2.97 -19.37 8.65
CA GLY A 270 -2.13 -18.21 8.98
C GLY A 270 -1.11 -17.79 7.93
N ASN A 271 -1.03 -18.45 6.77
CA ASN A 271 -0.11 -18.04 5.72
C ASN A 271 -0.59 -16.76 5.01
N GLU A 272 0.37 -15.93 4.63
CA GLU A 272 0.14 -14.67 3.91
C GLU A 272 0.43 -14.86 2.41
N SER A 273 0.05 -16.01 1.83
CA SER A 273 0.12 -16.20 0.37
C SER A 273 -0.67 -15.11 -0.34
N GLN A 274 -0.15 -14.66 -1.48
CA GLN A 274 -0.64 -13.48 -2.17
C GLN A 274 -1.76 -13.79 -3.17
N GLU A 275 -2.33 -12.72 -3.76
CA GLU A 275 -3.34 -12.77 -4.82
C GLU A 275 -4.64 -13.51 -4.46
N ARG A 276 -5.05 -13.46 -3.19
CA ARG A 276 -6.30 -14.05 -2.70
C ARG A 276 -7.32 -12.99 -2.29
N MET A 277 -8.59 -13.27 -2.57
CA MET A 277 -9.75 -12.45 -2.17
C MET A 277 -10.81 -13.36 -1.54
N GLY A 278 -11.42 -12.90 -0.45
CA GLY A 278 -12.58 -13.54 0.18
C GLY A 278 -13.87 -12.84 -0.24
N LEU A 279 -14.91 -13.61 -0.55
CA LEU A 279 -16.19 -13.09 -1.01
C LEU A 279 -17.34 -13.79 -0.27
N ILE A 280 -18.42 -13.04 -0.02
CA ILE A 280 -19.72 -13.57 0.38
C ILE A 280 -20.72 -13.38 -0.77
N ILE A 281 -21.40 -14.46 -1.15
CA ILE A 281 -22.28 -14.52 -2.32
C ILE A 281 -23.59 -15.24 -1.95
N HIS A 282 -24.71 -14.80 -2.53
CA HIS A 282 -25.98 -15.52 -2.37
C HIS A 282 -25.91 -16.90 -3.06
N PRO A 283 -26.48 -17.98 -2.48
CA PRO A 283 -26.38 -19.33 -3.05
C PRO A 283 -26.86 -19.46 -4.51
N THR A 284 -27.88 -18.68 -4.91
CA THR A 284 -28.40 -18.68 -6.29
C THR A 284 -27.44 -18.06 -7.30
N ASP A 285 -26.54 -17.19 -6.86
CA ASP A 285 -25.60 -16.46 -7.73
C ASP A 285 -24.25 -17.19 -7.85
N LEU A 286 -23.96 -18.12 -6.93
CA LEU A 286 -22.71 -18.89 -6.93
C LEU A 286 -22.47 -19.67 -8.24
N PRO A 287 -23.45 -20.37 -8.86
CA PRO A 287 -23.23 -21.02 -10.15
C PRO A 287 -22.75 -20.04 -11.22
N LYS A 288 -23.32 -18.83 -11.22
CA LYS A 288 -22.93 -17.78 -12.17
C LYS A 288 -21.51 -17.28 -11.94
N LEU A 289 -21.15 -17.06 -10.67
CA LEU A 289 -19.80 -16.70 -10.30
C LEU A 289 -18.78 -17.75 -10.76
N ILE A 290 -19.08 -19.03 -10.58
CA ILE A 290 -18.21 -20.14 -11.01
C ILE A 290 -18.03 -20.14 -12.54
N GLU A 291 -19.08 -19.89 -13.31
CA GLU A 291 -18.98 -19.77 -14.78
C GLU A 291 -18.06 -18.62 -15.21
N ILE A 292 -18.23 -17.44 -14.59
CA ILE A 292 -17.39 -16.27 -14.86
C ILE A 292 -15.93 -16.55 -14.47
N ALA A 293 -15.70 -17.15 -13.30
CA ALA A 293 -14.38 -17.54 -12.83
C ALA A 293 -13.71 -18.53 -13.79
N LYS A 294 -14.43 -19.54 -14.28
CA LYS A 294 -13.92 -20.48 -15.31
C LYS A 294 -13.54 -19.76 -16.61
N ARG A 295 -14.36 -18.81 -17.07
CA ARG A 295 -14.08 -18.02 -18.29
C ARG A 295 -12.80 -17.19 -18.13
N GLU A 296 -12.66 -16.49 -17.02
CA GLU A 296 -11.46 -15.70 -16.68
C GLU A 296 -10.30 -16.56 -16.19
N ARG A 297 -10.50 -17.88 -16.10
CA ARG A 297 -9.57 -18.86 -15.54
C ARG A 297 -9.17 -18.53 -14.10
N ALA A 298 -9.94 -17.76 -13.34
CA ALA A 298 -9.62 -17.48 -11.95
C ALA A 298 -9.96 -18.69 -11.06
N PRO A 299 -9.03 -19.22 -10.24
CA PRO A 299 -9.36 -20.27 -9.27
C PRO A 299 -10.39 -19.75 -8.25
N ILE A 300 -11.33 -20.63 -7.89
CA ILE A 300 -12.45 -20.32 -7.01
C ILE A 300 -12.76 -21.54 -6.14
N TYR A 301 -12.98 -21.30 -4.85
CA TYR A 301 -13.18 -22.33 -3.84
C TYR A 301 -14.38 -21.94 -2.97
N GLU A 302 -15.42 -22.77 -2.93
CA GLU A 302 -16.51 -22.63 -1.95
C GLU A 302 -16.01 -23.19 -0.62
N VAL A 303 -15.64 -22.30 0.31
CA VAL A 303 -14.93 -22.67 1.53
C VAL A 303 -15.83 -22.71 2.74
N GLY A 304 -17.09 -22.25 2.65
CA GLY A 304 -17.93 -22.18 3.84
C GLY A 304 -19.29 -21.53 3.64
N SER A 305 -19.95 -21.28 4.76
CA SER A 305 -21.23 -20.59 4.80
C SER A 305 -21.39 -19.72 6.04
N VAL A 306 -22.13 -18.63 5.87
CA VAL A 306 -22.49 -17.69 6.93
C VAL A 306 -23.50 -18.34 7.90
N THR A 307 -23.28 -18.14 9.20
CA THR A 307 -24.17 -18.53 10.30
C THR A 307 -24.63 -17.29 11.06
N ASP A 308 -25.51 -17.45 12.05
CA ASP A 308 -25.99 -16.38 12.95
C ASP A 308 -25.60 -16.61 14.42
N ASN A 309 -24.73 -17.57 14.68
CA ASN A 309 -24.34 -17.99 16.03
C ASN A 309 -23.15 -17.21 16.59
N GLN A 310 -22.62 -16.20 15.86
CA GLN A 310 -21.46 -15.39 16.27
C GLN A 310 -20.19 -16.22 16.54
N LEU A 311 -20.10 -17.42 15.98
CA LEU A 311 -18.92 -18.28 16.08
C LEU A 311 -18.11 -18.24 14.78
N PHE A 312 -16.80 -18.17 14.92
CA PHE A 312 -15.87 -18.49 13.85
C PHE A 312 -15.41 -19.93 14.00
N GLN A 313 -15.90 -20.80 13.11
CA GLN A 313 -15.61 -22.23 13.15
C GLN A 313 -14.82 -22.64 11.91
N VAL A 314 -13.70 -23.33 12.11
CA VAL A 314 -12.93 -23.96 11.04
C VAL A 314 -12.94 -25.46 11.30
N ILE A 315 -13.44 -26.23 10.34
CA ILE A 315 -13.72 -27.66 10.49
C ILE A 315 -13.10 -28.44 9.33
N SER A 316 -12.47 -29.57 9.63
CA SER A 316 -12.10 -30.59 8.64
C SER A 316 -13.13 -31.71 8.64
N ASP A 317 -13.84 -31.88 7.54
CA ASP A 317 -14.78 -32.98 7.35
C ASP A 317 -14.03 -34.31 7.15
N LYS A 318 -12.78 -34.27 6.65
CA LYS A 318 -11.93 -35.46 6.49
C LYS A 318 -11.47 -36.06 7.82
N THR A 319 -11.15 -35.21 8.80
CA THR A 319 -10.58 -35.67 10.08
C THR A 319 -11.52 -35.51 11.27
N GLY A 320 -12.63 -34.79 11.10
CA GLY A 320 -13.53 -34.39 12.18
C GLY A 320 -12.97 -33.34 13.14
N LYS A 321 -11.74 -32.86 12.92
CA LYS A 321 -11.10 -31.86 13.78
C LYS A 321 -11.69 -30.47 13.55
N LYS A 322 -11.77 -29.70 14.64
CA LYS A 322 -12.14 -28.29 14.64
C LYS A 322 -10.96 -27.43 15.11
N PRO A 323 -9.99 -27.08 14.23
CA PRO A 323 -8.85 -26.27 14.63
C PRO A 323 -9.23 -24.89 15.19
N ILE A 324 -10.39 -24.34 14.82
CA ILE A 324 -10.92 -23.10 15.40
C ILE A 324 -12.40 -23.32 15.71
N ASP A 325 -12.80 -23.02 16.93
CA ASP A 325 -14.20 -23.01 17.39
C ASP A 325 -14.31 -21.93 18.48
N LEU A 326 -14.34 -20.67 18.06
CA LEU A 326 -14.25 -19.51 18.94
C LEU A 326 -15.41 -18.55 18.69
N SER A 327 -15.88 -17.89 19.74
CA SER A 327 -16.75 -16.73 19.59
C SER A 327 -15.99 -15.58 18.94
N LEU A 328 -16.61 -14.90 17.97
CA LEU A 328 -16.05 -13.71 17.33
C LEU A 328 -15.77 -12.61 18.35
N PHE A 329 -16.61 -12.48 19.39
CA PHE A 329 -16.37 -11.58 20.51
C PHE A 329 -15.05 -11.88 21.24
N ASN A 330 -14.66 -13.16 21.37
CA ASN A 330 -13.39 -13.51 22.01
C ASN A 330 -12.19 -13.27 21.08
N MET A 331 -12.40 -13.32 19.76
CA MET A 331 -11.36 -13.12 18.76
C MET A 331 -11.05 -11.63 18.56
N PHE A 332 -12.09 -10.80 18.44
CA PHE A 332 -11.98 -9.35 18.28
C PHE A 332 -12.07 -8.57 19.61
N GLY A 333 -12.15 -9.29 20.73
CA GLY A 333 -12.48 -8.74 22.03
C GLY A 333 -11.63 -7.54 22.44
N ASN A 334 -12.28 -6.61 23.16
CA ASN A 334 -11.74 -5.31 23.57
C ASN A 334 -10.41 -5.44 24.33
N THR A 335 -9.29 -5.28 23.61
CA THR A 335 -8.02 -4.99 24.26
C THR A 335 -8.13 -3.64 24.98
N PRO A 336 -7.54 -3.48 26.18
CA PRO A 336 -7.54 -2.20 26.86
C PRO A 336 -6.98 -1.10 25.95
N VAL A 337 -7.56 0.09 26.02
CA VAL A 337 -7.03 1.26 25.31
C VAL A 337 -5.58 1.51 25.77
N THR A 338 -4.66 1.56 24.81
CA THR A 338 -3.25 1.87 25.08
C THR A 338 -3.08 3.37 25.31
N TYR A 339 -2.54 3.74 26.47
CA TYR A 339 -2.15 5.12 26.76
C TYR A 339 -0.64 5.29 26.50
N LEU A 340 -0.28 6.13 25.53
CA LEU A 340 1.10 6.47 25.24
C LEU A 340 1.46 7.78 25.91
N ASN A 341 2.48 7.76 26.78
CA ASN A 341 3.03 8.98 27.36
C ASN A 341 3.85 9.74 26.31
N GLY A 342 3.69 11.06 26.30
CA GLY A 342 4.39 11.96 25.40
C GLY A 342 5.15 13.04 26.16
N LYS A 343 6.39 13.31 25.73
CA LYS A 343 7.23 14.40 26.27
C LYS A 343 7.77 15.27 25.14
N THR A 344 7.27 16.48 25.03
CA THR A 344 7.75 17.45 24.05
C THR A 344 9.17 17.89 24.37
N ILE A 345 10.07 17.73 23.39
CA ILE A 345 11.43 18.23 23.43
C ILE A 345 11.65 19.08 22.18
N LYS A 346 12.11 20.33 22.36
CA LYS A 346 12.51 21.17 21.25
C LYS A 346 13.84 20.65 20.68
N GLN A 347 13.81 20.13 19.45
CA GLN A 347 15.04 19.77 18.75
C GLN A 347 15.71 21.05 18.28
N ASN A 348 17.02 21.16 18.52
CA ASN A 348 17.83 22.25 18.00
C ASN A 348 18.89 21.61 17.09
N TYR A 349 18.78 21.89 15.79
CA TYR A 349 19.80 21.54 14.81
C TYR A 349 20.69 22.76 14.56
N LYS A 350 21.96 22.52 14.23
CA LYS A 350 22.88 23.59 13.83
C LYS A 350 22.33 24.32 12.60
N ALA A 351 22.45 25.64 12.60
CA ALA A 351 22.13 26.45 11.44
C ALA A 351 23.03 26.07 10.26
N VAL A 352 22.46 26.05 9.06
CA VAL A 352 23.22 25.79 7.83
C VAL A 352 24.20 26.94 7.59
N ALA A 353 25.48 26.63 7.45
CA ALA A 353 26.49 27.56 6.96
C ALA A 353 26.67 27.34 5.45
N TYR A 354 26.57 28.39 4.67
CA TYR A 354 26.76 28.35 3.22
C TYR A 354 27.54 29.56 2.74
N ASP A 355 28.24 29.40 1.62
CA ASP A 355 28.99 30.46 0.94
C ASP A 355 28.28 30.82 -0.36
N THR A 356 27.71 32.02 -0.44
CA THR A 356 26.97 32.48 -1.62
C THR A 356 27.80 32.47 -2.90
N SER A 357 29.14 32.54 -2.80
CA SER A 357 30.02 32.45 -3.96
C SER A 357 30.01 31.06 -4.61
N LYS A 358 29.57 30.02 -3.89
CA LYS A 358 29.50 28.62 -4.35
C LYS A 358 28.14 28.22 -4.90
N ILE A 359 27.29 29.17 -5.28
CA ILE A 359 25.93 28.88 -5.75
C ILE A 359 25.88 27.88 -6.92
N TYR A 360 26.84 27.95 -7.85
CA TYR A 360 26.93 27.02 -8.97
C TYR A 360 27.29 25.61 -8.50
N ASP A 361 28.19 25.48 -7.54
CA ASP A 361 28.56 24.19 -6.94
C ASP A 361 27.34 23.59 -6.22
N TYR A 362 26.70 24.36 -5.34
CA TYR A 362 25.49 23.92 -4.62
C TYR A 362 24.35 23.54 -5.55
N THR A 363 24.14 24.29 -6.64
CA THR A 363 23.13 23.96 -7.65
C THR A 363 23.48 22.64 -8.36
N THR A 364 24.75 22.45 -8.71
CA THR A 364 25.22 21.21 -9.34
C THR A 364 25.07 20.02 -8.40
N GLN A 365 25.35 20.20 -7.10
CA GLN A 365 25.13 19.18 -6.06
C GLN A 365 23.64 18.87 -5.87
N LEU A 366 22.80 19.90 -5.79
CA LEU A 366 21.34 19.76 -5.65
C LEU A 366 20.75 18.94 -6.80
N LEU A 367 21.14 19.21 -8.04
CA LEU A 367 20.67 18.50 -9.24
C LEU A 367 21.14 17.03 -9.31
N GLN A 368 22.10 16.62 -8.48
CA GLN A 368 22.57 15.25 -8.36
C GLN A 368 21.86 14.44 -7.27
N LEU A 369 21.14 15.09 -6.35
CA LEU A 369 20.35 14.37 -5.33
C LEU A 369 19.25 13.57 -6.01
N GLU A 370 19.07 12.30 -5.64
CA GLU A 370 18.05 11.44 -6.25
C GLU A 370 16.65 12.05 -6.12
N ALA A 371 16.38 12.76 -5.02
CA ALA A 371 15.13 13.48 -4.80
C ALA A 371 14.85 14.56 -5.85
N VAL A 372 15.88 15.18 -6.43
CA VAL A 372 15.77 16.31 -7.38
C VAL A 372 16.09 15.88 -8.83
N ALA A 373 17.12 15.05 -9.02
CA ALA A 373 17.59 14.57 -10.32
C ALA A 373 16.48 13.93 -11.16
N SER A 374 16.68 13.84 -12.47
CA SER A 374 15.69 13.24 -13.38
C SER A 374 15.27 11.84 -12.95
N LYS A 375 13.96 11.58 -12.96
CA LYS A 375 13.36 10.29 -12.60
C LYS A 375 13.19 9.36 -13.80
N ASP A 376 13.86 9.65 -14.92
CA ASP A 376 13.71 8.93 -16.19
C ASP A 376 13.90 7.41 -16.04
N TRP A 377 14.86 7.00 -15.20
CA TRP A 377 15.16 5.59 -14.91
C TRP A 377 14.03 4.86 -14.14
N LEU A 378 13.17 5.59 -13.43
CA LEU A 378 11.95 5.05 -12.80
C LEU A 378 10.79 5.06 -13.80
N THR A 379 10.62 6.16 -14.51
CA THR A 379 9.46 6.35 -15.39
C THR A 379 9.51 5.43 -16.59
N ASN A 380 10.69 5.10 -17.14
CA ASN A 380 10.78 4.23 -18.32
C ASN A 380 10.52 2.74 -18.06
N LYS A 381 10.47 2.30 -16.80
CA LYS A 381 10.21 0.89 -16.45
C LYS A 381 8.73 0.58 -16.25
N VAL A 382 7.93 1.59 -15.96
CA VAL A 382 6.51 1.44 -15.69
C VAL A 382 5.69 1.60 -16.98
N ASP A 383 4.60 0.85 -17.08
CA ASP A 383 3.56 1.08 -18.07
C ASP A 383 2.86 2.42 -17.78
N ARG A 384 2.65 3.22 -18.83
CA ARG A 384 2.08 4.57 -18.75
C ARG A 384 1.01 4.80 -19.82
N CYS A 385 0.47 3.73 -20.42
CA CYS A 385 -0.52 3.83 -21.49
C CYS A 385 -1.59 2.72 -21.46
N VAL A 386 -1.39 1.63 -20.73
CA VAL A 386 -2.39 0.57 -20.57
C VAL A 386 -3.72 1.15 -20.11
N THR A 387 -4.81 0.53 -20.58
CA THR A 387 -6.20 1.00 -20.58
C THR A 387 -6.57 2.03 -21.64
N GLY A 388 -5.61 2.78 -22.20
CA GLY A 388 -5.87 3.87 -23.14
C GLY A 388 -6.51 5.11 -22.49
N LYS A 389 -6.54 5.18 -21.15
CA LYS A 389 -7.18 6.25 -20.36
C LYS A 389 -6.20 7.13 -19.59
N VAL A 390 -4.89 6.95 -19.76
CA VAL A 390 -3.89 7.82 -19.13
C VAL A 390 -3.91 9.18 -19.83
N ALA A 391 -4.48 10.20 -19.19
CA ALA A 391 -4.57 11.56 -19.72
C ALA A 391 -3.33 12.39 -19.39
N LYS A 392 -2.75 12.17 -18.20
CA LYS A 392 -1.51 12.80 -17.75
C LYS A 392 -0.67 11.79 -16.97
N GLN A 393 0.61 11.70 -17.33
CA GLN A 393 1.63 10.85 -16.71
C GLN A 393 2.83 11.71 -16.31
N GLN A 394 3.90 11.10 -15.80
CA GLN A 394 5.10 11.80 -15.33
C GLN A 394 5.79 12.63 -16.43
N THR A 395 5.81 12.12 -17.67
CA THR A 395 6.56 12.75 -18.78
C THR A 395 5.81 13.88 -19.47
N CYS A 396 6.53 14.90 -19.92
CA CYS A 396 5.96 16.09 -20.57
C CYS A 396 6.75 16.52 -21.80
N GLY A 397 6.08 17.21 -22.73
CA GLY A 397 6.69 17.78 -23.93
C GLY A 397 7.17 16.75 -24.96
N SER A 398 7.74 17.25 -26.06
CA SER A 398 8.28 16.43 -27.15
C SER A 398 9.48 15.57 -26.73
N LEU A 399 10.21 16.03 -25.69
CA LEU A 399 11.36 15.32 -25.13
C LEU A 399 10.98 14.30 -24.06
N GLN A 400 9.70 14.21 -23.68
CA GLN A 400 9.20 13.27 -22.66
C GLN A 400 9.94 13.36 -21.33
N LEU A 401 10.28 14.58 -20.88
CA LEU A 401 10.98 14.79 -19.62
C LEU A 401 10.03 14.54 -18.42
N PRO A 402 10.46 13.78 -17.38
CA PRO A 402 9.62 13.41 -16.24
C PRO A 402 9.45 14.57 -15.24
N LEU A 403 8.70 15.60 -15.65
CA LEU A 403 8.57 16.88 -14.93
C LEU A 403 7.11 17.24 -14.56
N ASN A 404 6.12 16.39 -14.86
CA ASN A 404 4.74 16.68 -14.47
C ASN A 404 4.52 16.47 -12.97
N ASN A 405 3.77 17.38 -12.36
CA ASN A 405 3.44 17.35 -10.93
C ASN A 405 2.26 16.43 -10.58
N VAL A 406 1.42 16.10 -11.57
CA VAL A 406 0.13 15.40 -11.39
C VAL A 406 -0.01 14.24 -12.36
N GLY A 407 -0.65 13.17 -11.92
CA GLY A 407 -1.14 12.09 -12.78
C GLY A 407 -2.66 12.17 -12.95
N VAL A 408 -3.17 11.90 -14.14
CA VAL A 408 -4.60 11.99 -14.45
C VAL A 408 -5.05 10.80 -15.28
N MET A 409 -6.11 10.14 -14.83
CA MET A 409 -6.81 9.08 -15.55
C MET A 409 -8.16 9.58 -16.04
N ALA A 410 -8.45 9.44 -17.33
CA ALA A 410 -9.80 9.65 -17.85
C ALA A 410 -10.75 8.57 -17.32
N LEU A 411 -12.01 8.95 -17.05
CA LEU A 411 -13.04 8.01 -16.60
C LEU A 411 -13.54 7.14 -17.76
N ASP A 412 -13.60 7.70 -18.97
CA ASP A 412 -14.06 7.02 -20.19
C ASP A 412 -13.14 7.29 -21.39
N TYR A 413 -13.60 6.97 -22.61
CA TYR A 413 -12.85 7.10 -23.87
C TYR A 413 -13.28 8.28 -24.75
N LYS A 414 -14.24 9.11 -24.31
CA LYS A 414 -14.88 10.14 -25.15
C LYS A 414 -15.05 11.49 -24.45
N GLY A 415 -15.28 11.48 -23.14
CA GLY A 415 -15.44 12.65 -22.31
C GLY A 415 -14.12 13.25 -21.85
N GLU A 416 -14.25 14.34 -21.09
CA GLU A 416 -13.14 15.15 -20.57
C GLU A 416 -12.97 14.99 -19.06
N GLU A 417 -13.83 14.18 -18.42
CA GLU A 417 -13.83 13.94 -16.98
C GLU A 417 -12.79 12.87 -16.60
N GLY A 418 -12.13 13.07 -15.46
CA GLY A 418 -11.04 12.21 -15.01
C GLY A 418 -10.86 12.25 -13.51
N ILE A 419 -9.90 11.46 -13.03
CA ILE A 419 -9.44 11.44 -11.64
C ILE A 419 -7.98 11.89 -11.64
N ALA A 420 -7.68 12.94 -10.91
CA ALA A 420 -6.32 13.45 -10.71
C ALA A 420 -5.72 12.90 -9.42
N THR A 421 -4.41 12.70 -9.38
CA THR A 421 -3.70 12.30 -8.17
C THR A 421 -2.30 12.92 -8.08
N SER A 422 -1.87 13.20 -6.86
CA SER A 422 -0.55 13.75 -6.53
C SER A 422 -0.07 13.25 -5.16
N ILE A 423 1.18 13.53 -4.84
CA ILE A 423 1.82 13.16 -3.57
C ILE A 423 2.53 14.38 -2.97
N GLY A 424 2.57 14.46 -1.64
CA GLY A 424 3.42 15.39 -0.90
C GLY A 424 3.95 14.80 0.41
N HIS A 425 5.18 15.16 0.79
CA HIS A 425 5.83 14.81 2.05
C HIS A 425 6.97 15.79 2.35
N ALA A 426 7.18 16.12 3.63
CA ALA A 426 8.27 17.03 4.04
C ALA A 426 9.02 16.53 5.28
N PRO A 427 9.60 15.32 5.26
CA PRO A 427 10.22 14.73 6.44
C PRO A 427 11.45 15.48 6.95
N ILE A 428 12.20 16.16 6.08
CA ILE A 428 13.36 16.97 6.48
C ILE A 428 12.91 18.19 7.29
N ALA A 429 11.84 18.87 6.87
CA ALA A 429 11.24 19.96 7.64
C ALA A 429 10.63 19.43 8.95
N SER A 430 10.01 18.24 8.90
CA SER A 430 9.43 17.54 10.05
C SER A 430 10.47 17.24 11.14
N LEU A 431 11.75 17.02 10.77
CA LEU A 431 12.84 16.85 11.74
C LEU A 431 12.96 18.05 12.69
N ILE A 432 12.82 19.27 12.17
CA ILE A 432 12.93 20.52 12.92
C ILE A 432 11.61 20.84 13.62
N ASP A 433 10.50 20.77 12.88
CA ASP A 433 9.15 21.06 13.36
C ASP A 433 8.18 20.10 12.68
N GLU A 434 7.73 19.10 13.45
CA GLU A 434 6.80 18.08 12.95
C GLU A 434 5.44 18.65 12.50
N GLN A 435 4.98 19.76 13.09
CA GLN A 435 3.70 20.38 12.71
C GLN A 435 3.85 21.11 11.37
N ALA A 436 4.96 21.82 11.18
CA ALA A 436 5.27 22.48 9.92
C ALA A 436 5.50 21.46 8.80
N GLY A 437 6.29 20.41 9.05
CA GLY A 437 6.50 19.32 8.10
C GLY A 437 5.19 18.64 7.69
N ALA A 438 4.29 18.39 8.64
CA ALA A 438 3.01 17.76 8.35
C ALA A 438 2.08 18.66 7.51
N ARG A 439 2.03 19.98 7.78
CA ARG A 439 1.32 20.95 6.92
C ARG A 439 1.94 21.05 5.52
N LEU A 440 3.27 21.00 5.42
CA LEU A 440 3.97 21.02 4.15
C LEU A 440 3.65 19.79 3.30
N ALA A 441 3.46 18.61 3.91
CA ALA A 441 3.04 17.41 3.18
C ALA A 441 1.67 17.59 2.49
N ILE A 442 0.68 18.16 3.19
CA ILE A 442 -0.61 18.54 2.58
C ILE A 442 -0.37 19.61 1.49
N THR A 443 0.37 20.67 1.82
CA THR A 443 0.63 21.78 0.91
C THR A 443 1.24 21.31 -0.40
N GLU A 444 2.29 20.49 -0.36
CA GLU A 444 2.96 19.94 -1.53
C GLU A 444 1.97 19.12 -2.38
N SER A 445 1.21 18.22 -1.75
CA SER A 445 0.20 17.41 -2.47
C SER A 445 -0.82 18.29 -3.20
N LEU A 446 -1.29 19.37 -2.57
CA LEU A 446 -2.24 20.31 -3.17
C LEU A 446 -1.59 21.14 -4.29
N THR A 447 -0.38 21.66 -4.08
CA THR A 447 0.36 22.40 -5.12
C THR A 447 0.76 21.54 -6.31
N ASN A 448 0.83 20.21 -6.13
CA ASN A 448 1.02 19.28 -7.21
C ASN A 448 -0.30 19.00 -7.97
N ILE A 449 -1.44 18.86 -7.27
CA ILE A 449 -2.72 18.52 -7.92
C ILE A 449 -3.42 19.68 -8.63
N ILE A 450 -3.12 20.95 -8.26
CA ILE A 450 -3.75 22.15 -8.84
C ILE A 450 -3.61 22.30 -10.37
N TRP A 451 -2.70 21.52 -10.98
CA TRP A 451 -2.52 21.48 -12.43
C TRP A 451 -3.62 20.68 -13.15
N ALA A 452 -4.53 20.04 -12.42
CA ALA A 452 -5.77 19.47 -12.93
C ALA A 452 -6.95 20.41 -12.62
N PRO A 453 -7.89 20.62 -13.57
CA PRO A 453 -9.12 21.36 -13.31
C PRO A 453 -9.96 20.65 -12.23
N LEU A 454 -10.20 21.31 -11.10
CA LEU A 454 -11.00 20.78 -10.00
C LEU A 454 -12.45 21.27 -10.12
N LYS A 455 -13.39 20.35 -10.40
CA LYS A 455 -14.79 20.66 -10.71
C LYS A 455 -15.49 21.52 -9.66
N GLU A 456 -15.24 21.23 -8.38
CA GLU A 456 -15.83 21.91 -7.23
C GLU A 456 -14.73 22.63 -6.41
N GLY A 457 -13.61 22.98 -7.06
CA GLY A 457 -12.44 23.52 -6.37
C GLY A 457 -11.86 22.54 -5.35
N LEU A 458 -11.47 23.03 -4.18
CA LEU A 458 -10.90 22.19 -3.12
C LEU A 458 -11.87 21.12 -2.58
N GLN A 459 -13.19 21.31 -2.74
CA GLN A 459 -14.18 20.31 -2.28
C GLN A 459 -14.13 19.01 -3.07
N SER A 460 -13.54 19.02 -4.28
CA SER A 460 -13.29 17.79 -5.04
C SER A 460 -12.16 16.94 -4.45
N VAL A 461 -11.30 17.50 -3.60
CA VAL A 461 -10.10 16.82 -3.11
C VAL A 461 -10.43 15.90 -1.93
N SER A 462 -9.85 14.71 -1.94
CA SER A 462 -9.79 13.78 -0.81
C SER A 462 -8.36 13.32 -0.59
N LEU A 463 -7.96 13.13 0.66
CA LEU A 463 -6.58 12.79 1.03
C LEU A 463 -6.45 11.37 1.61
N SER A 464 -5.29 10.76 1.41
CA SER A 464 -4.81 9.63 2.19
C SER A 464 -3.61 10.08 3.02
N ALA A 465 -3.59 9.80 4.32
CA ALA A 465 -2.45 10.10 5.18
C ALA A 465 -1.74 8.82 5.64
N ASN A 466 -0.48 8.63 5.22
CA ASN A 466 0.34 7.48 5.61
C ASN A 466 1.47 7.91 6.54
N TRP A 467 1.52 7.32 7.75
CA TRP A 467 2.38 7.74 8.85
C TRP A 467 3.51 6.74 9.08
N MET A 468 4.74 7.11 8.73
CA MET A 468 5.93 6.31 8.99
C MET A 468 6.70 6.98 10.13
N TRP A 469 6.69 6.36 11.30
CA TRP A 469 7.21 6.96 12.52
C TRP A 469 7.97 5.95 13.37
N SER A 470 8.94 6.41 14.16
CA SER A 470 9.60 5.59 15.19
C SER A 470 8.96 5.87 16.56
N ALA A 471 7.70 5.44 16.75
CA ALA A 471 6.90 5.76 17.94
C ALA A 471 7.27 4.86 19.15
N LYS A 472 8.54 4.94 19.55
CA LYS A 472 9.13 4.11 20.62
C LYS A 472 9.62 4.89 21.83
N THR A 473 9.65 6.22 21.72
CA THR A 473 10.09 7.13 22.78
C THR A 473 8.98 8.11 23.11
N GLU A 474 8.93 8.60 24.35
CA GLU A 474 7.96 9.63 24.73
C GLU A 474 8.07 10.87 23.85
N THR A 475 9.27 11.19 23.37
CA THR A 475 9.48 12.31 22.45
C THR A 475 8.85 12.06 21.10
N GLU A 476 9.10 10.92 20.47
CA GLU A 476 8.52 10.61 19.16
C GLU A 476 7.00 10.40 19.23
N ASN A 477 6.47 9.87 20.34
CA ASN A 477 5.02 9.81 20.59
C ASN A 477 4.39 11.21 20.60
N ALA A 478 5.01 12.16 21.31
CA ALA A 478 4.55 13.54 21.36
C ALA A 478 4.67 14.26 20.00
N ARG A 479 5.66 13.89 19.17
CA ARG A 479 5.81 14.46 17.83
C ARG A 479 4.78 13.89 16.86
N LEU A 480 4.56 12.57 16.85
CA LEU A 480 3.51 11.93 16.06
C LEU A 480 2.14 12.55 16.38
N TYR A 481 1.80 12.68 17.67
CA TYR A 481 0.53 13.29 18.08
C TYR A 481 0.38 14.72 17.54
N ARG A 482 1.40 15.56 17.70
CA ARG A 482 1.36 16.96 17.22
C ARG A 482 1.32 17.08 15.70
N ALA A 483 1.97 16.16 14.99
CA ALA A 483 1.91 16.09 13.53
C ALA A 483 0.51 15.68 13.04
N VAL A 484 -0.10 14.66 13.66
CA VAL A 484 -1.49 14.23 13.38
C VAL A 484 -2.48 15.35 13.68
N GLN A 485 -2.32 16.01 14.84
CA GLN A 485 -3.13 17.16 15.21
C GLN A 485 -3.02 18.29 14.16
N ALA A 486 -1.80 18.64 13.76
CA ALA A 486 -1.57 19.70 12.76
C ALA A 486 -2.16 19.36 11.38
N VAL A 487 -2.10 18.10 10.96
CA VAL A 487 -2.76 17.62 9.73
C VAL A 487 -4.27 17.69 9.86
N SER A 488 -4.83 17.26 10.99
CA SER A 488 -6.26 17.31 11.26
C SER A 488 -6.79 18.75 11.22
N GLU A 489 -6.16 19.65 11.99
CA GLU A 489 -6.54 21.08 12.05
C GLU A 489 -6.44 21.73 10.66
N PHE A 490 -5.32 21.52 9.95
CA PHE A 490 -5.12 22.12 8.64
C PHE A 490 -6.09 21.58 7.57
N ALA A 491 -6.38 20.27 7.58
CA ALA A 491 -7.34 19.68 6.66
C ALA A 491 -8.78 20.16 6.93
N ILE A 492 -9.16 20.29 8.20
CA ILE A 492 -10.46 20.86 8.63
C ILE A 492 -10.58 22.31 8.18
N ASP A 493 -9.55 23.13 8.40
CA ASP A 493 -9.53 24.54 8.00
C ASP A 493 -9.65 24.70 6.48
N LEU A 494 -9.09 23.78 5.70
CA LEU A 494 -9.21 23.73 4.24
C LEU A 494 -10.55 23.14 3.76
N GLY A 495 -11.32 22.48 4.63
CA GLY A 495 -12.55 21.78 4.26
C GLY A 495 -12.31 20.49 3.46
N ILE A 496 -11.15 19.84 3.63
CA ILE A 496 -10.74 18.64 2.89
C ILE A 496 -10.79 17.43 3.81
N ASN A 497 -11.35 16.31 3.33
CA ASN A 497 -11.42 15.08 4.12
C ASN A 497 -10.13 14.24 4.01
N ILE A 498 -9.91 13.38 5.01
CA ILE A 498 -8.89 12.33 5.01
C ILE A 498 -9.59 10.99 5.26
N PRO A 499 -10.28 10.42 4.26
CA PRO A 499 -11.12 9.23 4.44
C PRO A 499 -10.33 7.93 4.65
N THR A 500 -9.03 7.94 4.41
CA THR A 500 -8.19 6.74 4.51
C THR A 500 -6.76 7.09 4.92
N GLY A 501 -6.04 6.08 5.40
CA GLY A 501 -4.66 6.21 5.84
C GLY A 501 -4.13 4.90 6.39
N LYS A 502 -2.85 4.91 6.73
CA LYS A 502 -2.17 3.79 7.40
C LYS A 502 -1.01 4.29 8.23
N ASP A 503 -0.53 3.48 9.14
CA ASP A 503 0.64 3.75 9.96
C ASP A 503 1.66 2.61 9.92
N SER A 504 2.93 2.98 10.11
CA SER A 504 4.08 2.11 10.31
C SER A 504 4.92 2.72 11.43
N LEU A 505 4.74 2.22 12.66
CA LEU A 505 5.23 2.87 13.88
C LEU A 505 6.58 2.33 14.41
N SER A 506 7.21 1.43 13.65
CA SER A 506 8.47 0.77 13.99
C SER A 506 9.60 1.16 13.02
N MET A 507 9.64 2.42 12.59
CA MET A 507 10.62 2.94 11.62
C MET A 507 12.01 3.17 12.25
N ASN A 508 12.63 2.07 12.70
CA ASN A 508 13.91 2.02 13.38
C ASN A 508 14.69 0.78 12.92
N GLN A 509 16.00 0.94 12.73
CA GLN A 509 16.94 -0.13 12.44
C GLN A 509 17.95 -0.24 13.58
N LYS A 510 18.10 -1.45 14.13
CA LYS A 510 19.10 -1.73 15.17
C LYS A 510 20.38 -2.28 14.56
N TYR A 511 21.51 -1.79 15.05
CA TYR A 511 22.85 -2.32 14.83
C TYR A 511 23.46 -2.71 16.18
N THR A 512 24.59 -3.43 16.16
CA THR A 512 25.26 -3.89 17.39
C THR A 512 25.68 -2.74 18.31
N ASP A 513 26.04 -1.59 17.74
CA ASP A 513 26.63 -0.44 18.43
C ASP A 513 25.74 0.81 18.43
N LYS A 514 24.67 0.86 17.64
CA LYS A 514 23.80 2.05 17.49
C LYS A 514 22.40 1.71 16.99
N ASP A 515 21.48 2.65 17.17
CA ASP A 515 20.13 2.63 16.57
C ASP A 515 20.02 3.75 15.52
N VAL A 516 19.42 3.43 14.38
CA VAL A 516 19.14 4.40 13.31
C VAL A 516 17.63 4.60 13.18
N MET A 517 17.19 5.81 13.53
CA MET A 517 15.77 6.17 13.48
C MET A 517 15.45 6.88 12.16
N ALA A 518 14.36 6.46 11.50
CA ALA A 518 13.85 7.22 10.36
C ALA A 518 13.26 8.56 10.83
N PRO A 519 13.37 9.63 10.01
CA PRO A 519 12.57 10.83 10.21
C PRO A 519 11.08 10.52 10.34
N GLY A 520 10.39 11.19 11.26
CA GLY A 520 8.93 11.16 11.34
C GLY A 520 8.31 11.71 10.07
N THR A 521 7.64 10.83 9.31
CA THR A 521 7.23 11.08 7.93
C THR A 521 5.73 10.87 7.77
N VAL A 522 5.03 11.87 7.28
CA VAL A 522 3.69 11.72 6.72
C VAL A 522 3.75 11.89 5.21
N ILE A 523 3.22 10.92 4.48
CA ILE A 523 3.02 11.00 3.04
C ILE A 523 1.53 11.22 2.78
N ILE A 524 1.21 12.33 2.13
CA ILE A 524 -0.14 12.69 1.73
C ILE A 524 -0.31 12.35 0.24
N SER A 525 -1.27 11.47 -0.07
CA SER A 525 -1.74 11.30 -1.45
C SER A 525 -3.03 12.09 -1.61
N ALA A 526 -3.06 13.08 -2.50
CA ALA A 526 -4.27 13.82 -2.82
C ALA A 526 -4.91 13.23 -4.08
N THR A 527 -6.25 13.18 -4.12
CA THR A 527 -7.03 12.75 -5.28
C THR A 527 -8.23 13.65 -5.46
N ALA A 528 -8.60 13.95 -6.71
CA ALA A 528 -9.74 14.78 -7.05
C ALA A 528 -10.46 14.31 -8.30
#